data_AF-A0A2E5RJP0-F1
#
_entry.id   AF-A0A2E5RJP0-F1
#
_cell.length_a   1.000
_cell.length_b   1.000
_cell.length_c   1.000
_cell.angle_alpha   90.00
_cell.angle_beta   90.00
_cell.angle_gamma   90.00
#
_symmetry.space_group_name_H-M   'P 1'
#
loop_
_entity.id
_entity.type
_entity.pdbx_description
1 polymer ?
#
loop_
_entity_poly.entity_id
_entity_poly.type
_entity_poly.pdbx_seq_one_letter_code
_entity_poly.pdbx_strand_id
1 'polypeptide(L)'
;MLRNFTLLLVFVSTLGCTNLDERHVFNYKIEGSADHVDDVYVIMGPGLEWRANQKIELPLDISHDIYGTELDYLLEATHSDSTADVTLKVYIDGELIEEDSVFVYDSLSLTNRIRISGVFVD
;
A
#
# COMPACT_ATOMS: atom_id res chain seq x y z
N MET A 1 5.16 7.66 -66.55
CA MET A 1 5.65 7.75 -65.16
C MET A 1 4.43 7.78 -64.24
N LEU A 2 4.04 6.64 -63.69
CA LEU A 2 2.92 6.54 -62.76
C LEU A 2 3.48 6.12 -61.40
N ARG A 3 3.31 7.01 -60.43
CA ARG A 3 3.92 7.00 -59.10
C ARG A 3 2.97 6.26 -58.15
N ASN A 4 3.18 4.96 -57.95
CA ASN A 4 2.45 4.21 -56.93
C ASN A 4 3.31 4.05 -55.68
N PHE A 5 2.87 4.75 -54.64
CA PHE A 5 3.47 4.85 -53.32
C PHE A 5 2.96 3.65 -52.51
N THR A 6 3.73 2.58 -52.40
CA THR A 6 3.38 1.44 -51.55
C THR A 6 3.83 1.74 -50.13
N LEU A 7 2.91 2.22 -49.29
CA LEU A 7 3.09 2.37 -47.86
C LEU A 7 2.95 0.99 -47.22
N LEU A 8 4.06 0.33 -46.88
CA LEU A 8 4.01 -0.94 -46.13
C LEU A 8 3.85 -0.60 -44.64
N LEU A 9 2.70 -0.97 -44.10
CA LEU A 9 2.29 -0.77 -42.71
C LEU A 9 3.22 -1.55 -41.77
N VAL A 10 3.79 -0.85 -40.79
CA VAL A 10 4.59 -1.44 -39.71
C VAL A 10 3.66 -2.19 -38.76
N PHE A 11 3.67 -3.53 -38.81
CA PHE A 11 3.18 -4.33 -37.69
C PHE A 11 4.28 -4.39 -36.63
N VAL A 12 4.24 -3.45 -35.68
CA VAL A 12 4.93 -3.62 -34.40
C VAL A 12 4.18 -4.72 -33.68
N SER A 13 4.75 -5.92 -33.66
CA SER A 13 4.34 -6.98 -32.74
C SER A 13 4.62 -6.50 -31.33
N THR A 14 3.62 -5.90 -30.69
CA THR A 14 3.58 -5.75 -29.24
C THR A 14 3.49 -7.14 -28.65
N LEU A 15 4.65 -7.76 -28.41
CA LEU A 15 4.82 -8.81 -27.41
C LEU A 15 4.63 -8.16 -26.03
N GLY A 16 3.42 -7.67 -25.79
CA GLY A 16 2.94 -7.39 -24.46
C GLY A 16 2.45 -8.72 -23.89
N CYS A 17 3.38 -9.57 -23.47
CA CYS A 17 3.07 -10.43 -22.32
C CYS A 17 3.05 -9.50 -21.11
N THR A 18 2.00 -8.68 -20.98
CA THR A 18 1.69 -8.11 -19.68
C THR A 18 1.23 -9.31 -18.87
N ASN A 19 2.11 -9.81 -18.01
CA ASN A 19 1.78 -10.84 -17.04
C ASN A 19 0.80 -10.20 -16.05
N LEU A 20 -0.47 -10.09 -16.46
CA LEU A 20 -1.58 -9.61 -15.65
C LEU A 20 -1.93 -10.63 -14.55
N ASP A 21 -1.37 -11.84 -14.64
CA ASP A 21 -1.65 -12.97 -13.76
C ASP A 21 -0.99 -12.85 -12.38
N GLU A 22 -0.19 -11.80 -12.12
CA GLU A 22 0.48 -11.55 -10.81
C GLU A 22 0.10 -10.19 -10.22
N ARG A 23 -1.06 -9.62 -10.60
CA ARG A 23 -1.52 -8.31 -10.11
C ARG A 23 -2.36 -8.47 -8.84
N HIS A 24 -1.92 -7.79 -7.78
CA HIS A 24 -2.62 -7.71 -6.50
C HIS A 24 -2.95 -6.25 -6.15
N VAL A 25 -4.14 -6.00 -5.60
CA VAL A 25 -4.55 -4.67 -5.13
C VAL A 25 -4.35 -4.57 -3.63
N PHE A 26 -3.34 -3.83 -3.20
CA PHE A 26 -3.09 -3.55 -1.80
C PHE A 26 -3.94 -2.34 -1.39
N ASN A 27 -4.66 -2.46 -0.28
CA ASN A 27 -5.49 -1.39 0.25
C ASN A 27 -5.32 -1.31 1.77
N TYR A 28 -4.74 -0.21 2.26
CA TYR A 28 -4.45 0.03 3.66
C TYR A 28 -5.39 1.10 4.19
N LYS A 29 -5.99 0.82 5.34
CA LYS A 29 -6.90 1.76 6.01
C LYS A 29 -6.44 2.05 7.42
N ILE A 30 -6.59 3.31 7.81
CA ILE A 30 -6.52 3.73 9.20
C ILE A 30 -7.85 4.41 9.52
N GLU A 31 -8.57 3.84 10.47
CA GLU A 31 -9.90 4.28 10.88
C GLU A 31 -10.04 4.29 12.41
N GLY A 32 -11.17 4.77 12.92
CA GLY A 32 -11.42 4.94 14.36
C GLY A 32 -12.02 6.31 14.65
N SER A 33 -12.28 6.59 15.93
CA SER A 33 -12.84 7.88 16.36
C SER A 33 -11.80 8.97 16.64
N ALA A 34 -10.49 8.67 16.57
CA ALA A 34 -9.45 9.69 16.67
C ALA A 34 -9.46 10.61 15.43
N ASP A 35 -9.16 11.89 15.62
CA ASP A 35 -9.15 12.85 14.52
C ASP A 35 -7.91 12.70 13.61
N HIS A 36 -6.81 12.16 14.14
CA HIS A 36 -5.54 12.04 13.44
C HIS A 36 -4.64 10.94 14.02
N VAL A 37 -3.60 10.60 13.27
CA VAL A 37 -2.38 9.93 13.73
C VAL A 37 -1.18 10.87 13.57
N ASP A 38 -0.14 10.69 14.39
CA ASP A 38 1.02 11.60 14.42
C ASP A 38 2.03 11.30 13.30
N ASP A 39 2.26 10.03 12.98
CA ASP A 39 3.07 9.58 11.84
C ASP A 39 2.45 8.35 11.19
N VAL A 40 2.74 8.15 9.90
CA VAL A 40 2.36 6.95 9.15
C VAL A 40 3.53 6.44 8.31
N TYR A 41 3.71 5.12 8.30
CA TYR A 41 4.68 4.45 7.46
C TYR A 41 4.06 3.24 6.76
N VAL A 42 4.30 3.15 5.45
CA VAL A 42 3.65 2.19 4.55
C VAL A 42 4.68 1.55 3.63
N ILE A 43 4.61 0.23 3.48
CA ILE A 43 5.31 -0.55 2.45
C ILE A 43 4.27 -1.40 1.73
N MET A 44 4.26 -1.39 0.39
CA MET A 44 3.41 -2.23 -0.46
C MET A 44 4.26 -2.91 -1.54
N GLY A 45 4.56 -4.19 -1.35
CA GLY A 45 5.39 -4.98 -2.25
C GLY A 45 6.77 -4.39 -2.54
N PRO A 46 7.40 -4.78 -3.65
CA PRO A 46 8.70 -4.26 -4.02
C PRO A 46 8.59 -2.80 -4.50
N GLY A 47 9.20 -1.88 -3.74
CA GLY A 47 9.53 -0.55 -4.22
C GLY A 47 8.49 0.54 -3.99
N LEU A 48 7.34 0.24 -3.37
CA LEU A 48 6.46 1.28 -2.85
C LEU A 48 6.65 1.43 -1.35
N GLU A 49 7.31 2.53 -0.98
CA GLU A 49 7.53 2.94 0.39
C GLU A 49 7.04 4.38 0.54
N TRP A 50 6.16 4.63 1.51
CA TRP A 50 5.65 5.96 1.82
C TRP A 50 5.72 6.23 3.31
N ARG A 51 6.13 7.46 3.66
CA ARG A 51 6.25 7.92 5.03
C ARG A 51 5.72 9.34 5.17
N ALA A 52 4.85 9.56 6.15
CA ALA A 52 4.45 10.87 6.61
C ALA A 52 4.90 11.06 8.06
N ASN A 53 5.81 12.02 8.29
CA ASN A 53 6.27 12.40 9.62
C ASN A 53 5.53 13.66 10.11
N GLN A 54 4.20 13.63 10.01
CA GLN A 54 3.32 14.75 10.33
C GLN A 54 1.93 14.21 10.63
N LYS A 55 1.11 15.02 11.31
CA LYS A 55 -0.28 14.67 11.59
C LYS A 55 -1.04 14.36 10.30
N ILE A 56 -1.62 13.17 10.25
CA ILE A 56 -2.50 12.73 9.17
C ILE A 56 -3.92 12.60 9.72
N GLU A 57 -4.84 13.36 9.14
CA GLU A 57 -6.26 13.32 9.48
C GLU A 57 -6.85 11.95 9.13
N LEU A 58 -7.73 11.45 9.99
CA LEU A 58 -8.47 10.21 9.78
C LEU A 58 -9.89 10.48 9.22
N PRO A 59 -10.47 9.55 8.44
CA PRO A 59 -9.90 8.26 8.03
C PRO A 59 -8.87 8.39 6.89
N LEU A 60 -7.93 7.46 6.85
CA LEU A 60 -6.94 7.33 5.78
C LEU A 60 -7.19 6.05 4.98
N ASP A 61 -7.18 6.17 3.66
CA ASP A 61 -7.32 5.04 2.72
C ASP A 61 -6.26 5.17 1.62
N ILE A 62 -5.38 4.18 1.51
CA ILE A 62 -4.27 4.15 0.55
C ILE A 62 -4.38 2.86 -0.26
N SER A 63 -4.48 2.97 -1.58
CA SER A 63 -4.57 1.81 -2.47
C SER A 63 -3.53 1.86 -3.58
N HIS A 64 -2.94 0.70 -3.91
CA HIS A 64 -2.04 0.57 -5.05
C HIS A 64 -2.09 -0.82 -5.69
N ASP A 65 -1.89 -0.85 -7.01
CA ASP A 65 -1.70 -2.10 -7.76
C ASP A 65 -0.23 -2.52 -7.65
N ILE A 66 0.02 -3.71 -7.14
CA ILE A 66 1.34 -4.31 -6.95
C ILE A 66 1.41 -5.58 -7.79
N TYR A 67 2.59 -5.86 -8.35
CA TYR A 67 2.81 -7.03 -9.19
C TYR A 67 3.90 -7.93 -8.58
N GLY A 68 3.62 -9.23 -8.45
CA GLY A 68 4.57 -10.25 -7.99
C GLY A 68 3.92 -11.32 -7.12
N THR A 69 4.71 -12.31 -6.70
CA THR A 69 4.23 -13.52 -6.02
C THR A 69 4.56 -13.60 -4.54
N GLU A 70 5.64 -12.95 -4.10
CA GLU A 70 6.03 -12.82 -2.69
C GLU A 70 6.20 -11.32 -2.40
N LEU A 71 5.27 -10.74 -1.65
CA LEU A 71 5.08 -9.30 -1.54
C LEU A 71 5.06 -8.85 -0.07
N ASP A 72 6.08 -8.09 0.33
CA ASP A 72 6.12 -7.49 1.67
C ASP A 72 5.01 -6.46 1.86
N TYR A 73 4.39 -6.44 3.05
CA TYR A 73 3.50 -5.36 3.48
C TYR A 73 3.89 -4.83 4.85
N LEU A 74 3.71 -3.52 5.02
CA LEU A 74 3.81 -2.86 6.32
C LEU A 74 2.84 -1.68 6.36
N LEU A 75 2.03 -1.62 7.41
CA LEU A 75 1.26 -0.45 7.79
C LEU A 75 1.57 -0.14 9.26
N GLU A 76 2.11 1.05 9.51
CA GLU A 76 2.48 1.51 10.84
C GLU A 76 1.94 2.91 11.05
N ALA A 77 1.38 3.15 12.23
CA ALA A 77 0.92 4.46 12.66
C ALA A 77 1.38 4.74 14.09
N THR A 78 1.69 6.01 14.37
CA THR A 78 2.03 6.46 15.72
C THR A 78 0.99 7.42 16.26
N HIS A 79 0.85 7.43 17.58
CA HIS A 79 0.02 8.42 18.26
C HIS A 79 0.58 8.69 19.67
N SER A 80 0.56 9.95 20.08
CA SER A 80 1.03 10.40 21.39
C SER A 80 0.16 9.89 22.56
N ASP A 81 -1.13 9.65 22.34
CA ASP A 81 -2.06 9.03 23.29
C ASP A 81 -2.29 7.55 22.93
N SER A 82 -1.93 6.63 23.83
CA SER A 82 -2.12 5.19 23.66
C SER A 82 -3.58 4.73 23.77
N THR A 83 -4.47 5.60 24.23
CA THR A 83 -5.91 5.31 24.38
C THR A 83 -6.74 5.81 23.20
N ALA A 84 -6.10 6.45 22.22
CA ALA A 84 -6.76 6.91 21.00
C ALA A 84 -7.40 5.73 20.26
N ASP A 85 -8.63 5.91 19.80
CA ASP A 85 -9.34 4.92 19.02
C ASP A 85 -8.85 4.95 17.57
N VAL A 86 -7.91 4.05 17.26
CA VAL A 86 -7.28 3.87 15.95
C VAL A 86 -7.19 2.39 15.63
N THR A 87 -7.63 2.01 14.44
CA THR A 87 -7.57 0.66 13.90
C THR A 87 -6.90 0.69 12.54
N LEU A 88 -5.87 -0.15 12.37
CA LEU A 88 -5.15 -0.39 11.13
C LEU A 88 -5.77 -1.60 10.46
N LYS A 89 -5.96 -1.55 9.14
CA LYS A 89 -6.45 -2.68 8.34
C LYS A 89 -5.67 -2.79 7.05
N VAL A 90 -5.22 -4.00 6.75
CA VAL A 90 -4.55 -4.34 5.49
C VAL A 90 -5.45 -5.27 4.70
N TYR A 91 -5.81 -4.84 3.50
CA TYR A 91 -6.53 -5.64 2.52
C TYR A 91 -5.64 -5.91 1.32
N ILE A 92 -5.72 -7.13 0.78
CA ILE A 92 -5.10 -7.51 -0.49
C ILE A 92 -6.18 -8.19 -1.33
N ASP A 93 -6.37 -7.72 -2.56
CA ASP A 93 -7.42 -8.17 -3.48
C ASP A 93 -8.85 -8.10 -2.91
N GLY A 94 -9.06 -7.16 -2.00
CA GLY A 94 -10.34 -6.96 -1.30
C GLY A 94 -10.57 -7.90 -0.12
N GLU A 95 -9.66 -8.82 0.15
CA GLU A 95 -9.69 -9.68 1.34
C GLU A 95 -8.95 -9.02 2.51
N LEU A 96 -9.54 -9.06 3.71
CA LEU A 96 -8.87 -8.58 4.92
C LEU A 96 -7.77 -9.56 5.31
N ILE A 97 -6.52 -9.11 5.27
CA ILE A 97 -5.36 -9.90 5.64
C ILE A 97 -5.11 -9.82 7.14
N GLU A 98 -5.09 -8.60 7.67
CA GLU A 98 -4.80 -8.36 9.08
C GLU A 98 -5.42 -7.04 9.54
N GLU A 99 -5.80 -6.99 10.82
CA GLU A 99 -6.21 -5.79 11.53
C GLU A 99 -5.57 -5.74 12.92
N ASP A 100 -5.24 -4.53 13.37
CA ASP A 100 -4.74 -4.29 14.72
C ASP A 100 -5.18 -2.90 15.21
N SER A 101 -5.38 -2.78 16.51
CA SER A 101 -5.78 -1.54 17.19
C SER A 101 -5.00 -1.30 18.49
N VAL A 102 -4.04 -2.18 18.82
CA VAL A 102 -3.34 -2.12 20.09
C VAL A 102 -2.06 -1.31 19.95
N PHE A 103 -2.05 -0.15 20.60
CA PHE A 103 -0.85 0.66 20.74
C PHE A 103 0.19 -0.02 21.66
N VAL A 104 1.41 -0.17 21.15
CA VAL A 104 2.58 -0.58 21.92
C VAL A 104 3.52 0.61 22.09
N TYR A 105 3.96 0.85 23.32
CA TYR A 105 4.89 1.95 23.61
C TYR A 105 6.30 1.63 23.10
N ASP A 106 6.82 2.51 22.24
CA ASP A 106 8.20 2.45 21.73
C ASP A 106 9.09 3.40 22.54
N SER A 107 10.00 2.83 23.32
CA SER A 107 10.90 3.59 24.19
C SER A 107 12.01 4.35 23.44
N LEU A 108 12.28 4.02 22.17
CA LEU A 108 13.30 4.69 21.37
C LEU A 108 12.77 6.00 20.79
N SER A 109 11.55 5.97 20.27
CA SER A 109 10.87 7.17 19.73
C SER A 109 9.98 7.88 20.75
N LEU A 110 9.82 7.33 21.96
CA LEU A 110 8.97 7.86 23.03
C LEU A 110 7.52 8.10 22.57
N THR A 111 6.99 7.21 21.73
CA THR A 111 5.64 7.31 21.15
C THR A 111 4.92 5.97 21.23
N ASN A 112 3.61 5.97 21.05
CA ASN A 112 2.85 4.73 20.92
C ASN A 112 2.69 4.38 19.46
N ARG A 113 2.79 3.09 19.13
CA ARG A 113 2.81 2.59 17.76
C ARG A 113 1.86 1.40 17.60
N ILE A 114 1.08 1.39 16.52
CA ILE A 114 0.40 0.18 16.01
C ILE A 114 1.11 -0.22 14.73
N ARG A 115 1.32 -1.51 14.51
CA ARG A 115 2.04 -2.01 13.35
C ARG A 115 1.49 -3.36 12.88
N ILE A 116 1.16 -3.41 11.60
CA ILE A 116 0.88 -4.62 10.85
C ILE A 116 2.01 -4.81 9.85
N SER A 117 2.62 -6.00 9.79
CA SER A 117 3.62 -6.30 8.76
C SER A 117 3.76 -7.79 8.51
N GLY A 118 3.94 -8.17 7.25
CA GLY A 118 4.12 -9.56 6.85
C GLY A 118 4.52 -9.69 5.39
N VAL A 119 4.42 -10.92 4.88
CA VAL A 119 4.67 -11.26 3.49
C VAL A 119 3.42 -11.93 2.94
N PHE A 120 2.88 -11.39 1.86
CA PHE A 120 1.80 -11.99 1.09
C PHE A 120 2.39 -12.92 0.04
N VAL A 121 1.85 -14.14 -0.05
CA VAL A 121 2.24 -15.14 -1.04
C VAL A 121 0.99 -15.63 -1.75
N ASP A 122 0.94 -15.46 -3.06
CA ASP A 122 -0.15 -15.94 -3.95
C ASP A 122 -0.12 -17.48 -4.12
#